data_AF-A0A7W1JTU1-F1
#
_entry.id   AF-A0A7W1JTU1-F1
#
_cell.length_a   1.000
_cell.length_b   1.000
_cell.length_c   1.000
_cell.angle_alpha   90.00
_cell.angle_beta   90.00
_cell.angle_gamma   90.00
#
_symmetry.space_group_name_H-M   'P 1'
#
loop_
_entity.id
_entity.type
_entity.pdbx_description
1 polymer ?
#
loop_
_entity_poly.entity_id
_entity_poly.type
_entity_poly.pdbx_seq_one_letter_code
_entity_poly.pdbx_strand_id
1 'polypeptide(L)'
;MDRPLTRYATTDDDVHIAYQVIGAGPIDLVFVHAFVSHVELFWDLPTYARFVRELSAWARVIVFDKRGIGLSDRLSVTPTLEARIDDLRAVLDAVGSQR
;
A
#
# COMPACT_ATOMS: atom_id res chain seq x y z
N MET A 1 3.26 -19.77 6.76
CA MET A 1 4.08 -18.56 6.54
C MET A 1 3.13 -17.39 6.63
N ASP A 2 3.29 -16.54 7.62
CA ASP A 2 2.30 -15.49 7.93
C ASP A 2 2.22 -14.45 6.81
N ARG A 3 0.99 -14.07 6.44
CA ARG A 3 0.74 -12.94 5.55
C ARG A 3 0.96 -11.64 6.34
N PRO A 4 1.45 -10.56 5.72
CA PRO A 4 1.54 -9.28 6.40
C PRO A 4 0.17 -8.81 6.89
N LEU A 5 0.16 -8.13 8.03
CA LEU A 5 -1.06 -7.54 8.57
C LEU A 5 -1.51 -6.37 7.69
N THR A 6 -2.73 -6.45 7.17
CA THR A 6 -3.41 -5.33 6.51
C THR A 6 -3.79 -4.27 7.53
N ARG A 7 -3.45 -3.01 7.23
CA ARG A 7 -3.77 -1.82 8.01
C ARG A 7 -4.46 -0.78 7.13
N TYR A 8 -5.02 0.24 7.75
CA TYR A 8 -5.74 1.31 7.05
C TYR A 8 -5.21 2.67 7.48
N ALA A 9 -4.93 3.52 6.49
CA ALA A 9 -4.68 4.94 6.70
C ALA A 9 -5.96 5.70 6.34
N THR A 10 -6.28 6.74 7.12
CA THR A 10 -7.44 7.59 6.86
C THR A 10 -6.96 8.91 6.26
N THR A 11 -7.51 9.28 5.12
CA THR A 11 -7.24 10.57 4.46
C THR A 11 -8.07 11.71 5.08
N ASP A 12 -7.72 12.95 4.77
CA ASP A 12 -8.48 14.14 5.22
C ASP A 12 -9.93 14.15 4.71
N ASP A 13 -10.22 13.48 3.59
CA ASP A 13 -11.55 13.29 3.01
C ASP A 13 -12.27 12.02 3.50
N ASP A 14 -11.81 11.43 4.62
CA ASP A 14 -12.41 10.26 5.31
C ASP A 14 -12.43 8.97 4.48
N VAL A 15 -11.42 8.78 3.61
CA VAL A 15 -11.24 7.56 2.81
C VAL A 15 -10.25 6.63 3.51
N HIS A 16 -10.61 5.36 3.66
CA HIS A 16 -9.73 4.33 4.20
C HIS A 16 -8.90 3.68 3.10
N ILE A 17 -7.57 3.84 3.20
CA ILE A 17 -6.60 3.27 2.27
C ILE A 17 -5.95 2.04 2.91
N ALA A 18 -6.23 0.87 2.35
CA ALA A 18 -5.65 -0.39 2.78
C ALA A 18 -4.18 -0.48 2.37
N TYR A 19 -3.31 -0.81 3.32
CA TYR A 19 -1.87 -0.93 3.09
C TYR A 19 -1.24 -2.05 3.92
N GLN A 20 -0.05 -2.47 3.52
CA GLN A 20 0.80 -3.40 4.25
C GLN A 20 2.24 -2.88 4.28
N VAL A 21 2.94 -3.19 5.37
CA VAL A 21 4.37 -2.90 5.54
C VAL A 21 5.11 -4.22 5.70
N ILE A 22 6.13 -4.44 4.87
CA ILE A 22 6.89 -5.68 4.81
C ILE A 22 8.37 -5.37 5.01
N GLY A 23 9.01 -6.09 5.95
CA GLY A 23 10.41 -5.88 6.29
C GLY A 23 10.63 -4.71 7.24
N ALA A 24 11.89 -4.49 7.59
CA ALA A 24 12.34 -3.47 8.54
C ALA A 24 13.68 -2.82 8.11
N GLY A 25 13.95 -2.83 6.80
CA GLY A 25 15.16 -2.20 6.26
C GLY A 25 15.18 -0.68 6.46
N PRO A 26 16.35 -0.04 6.35
CA PRO A 26 16.51 1.38 6.65
C PRO A 26 15.94 2.33 5.57
N ILE A 27 15.60 1.79 4.40
CA ILE A 27 15.04 2.55 3.27
C ILE A 27 13.54 2.25 3.18
N ASP A 28 12.73 3.29 3.15
CA ASP A 28 11.31 3.17 2.82
C ASP A 28 11.12 3.07 1.30
N LEU A 29 10.56 1.94 0.85
CA LEU A 29 10.26 1.70 -0.56
C LEU A 29 8.75 1.60 -0.75
N VAL A 30 8.14 2.62 -1.35
CA VAL A 30 6.74 2.56 -1.77
C VAL A 30 6.63 1.87 -3.13
N PHE A 31 5.83 0.80 -3.20
CA PHE A 31 5.53 0.12 -4.45
C PHE A 31 4.07 0.37 -4.86
N VAL A 32 3.87 1.23 -5.86
CA VAL A 32 2.55 1.58 -6.39
C VAL A 32 2.24 0.70 -7.60
N HIS A 33 1.21 -0.14 -7.50
CA HIS A 33 0.77 -0.96 -8.62
C HIS A 33 0.17 -0.11 -9.74
N ALA A 34 0.52 -0.44 -10.99
CA ALA A 34 0.05 0.29 -12.17
C ALA A 34 -1.48 0.19 -12.36
N PHE A 35 -2.05 -1.01 -12.26
CA PHE A 35 -3.47 -1.25 -12.53
C PHE A 35 -4.23 -1.78 -11.30
N VAL A 36 -5.00 -2.87 -11.44
CA VAL A 36 -5.70 -3.56 -10.35
C VAL A 36 -4.69 -4.16 -9.37
N SER A 37 -4.99 -4.05 -8.09
CA SER A 37 -4.22 -4.63 -7.00
C SER A 37 -5.17 -5.12 -5.91
N HIS A 38 -4.64 -5.98 -5.04
CA HIS A 38 -5.30 -6.34 -3.81
C HIS A 38 -4.22 -6.79 -2.81
N VAL A 39 -4.04 -6.03 -1.72
CA VAL A 39 -2.91 -6.25 -0.80
C VAL A 39 -2.89 -7.65 -0.17
N GLU A 40 -4.05 -8.31 -0.02
CA GLU A 40 -4.11 -9.69 0.43
C GLU A 40 -4.02 -10.75 -0.68
N LEU A 41 -4.81 -10.65 -1.75
CA LEU A 41 -4.87 -11.69 -2.80
C LEU A 41 -3.57 -11.81 -3.60
N PHE A 42 -2.79 -10.73 -3.71
CA PHE A 42 -1.52 -10.78 -4.44
C PHE A 42 -0.50 -11.74 -3.79
N TRP A 43 -0.64 -12.06 -2.50
CA TRP A 43 0.18 -13.08 -1.83
C TRP A 43 -0.06 -14.50 -2.34
N ASP A 44 -1.19 -14.76 -2.98
CA ASP A 44 -1.49 -16.05 -3.60
C ASP A 44 -0.78 -16.25 -4.94
N LEU A 45 -0.14 -15.20 -5.47
CA LEU A 45 0.74 -15.27 -6.63
C LEU A 45 2.19 -15.49 -6.16
N PRO A 46 2.77 -16.70 -6.31
CA PRO A 46 4.08 -17.01 -5.73
C PRO A 46 5.20 -16.11 -6.25
N THR A 47 5.12 -15.67 -7.50
CA THR A 47 6.08 -14.76 -8.13
C THR A 47 6.04 -13.37 -7.52
N TYR A 48 4.85 -12.83 -7.24
CA TYR A 48 4.69 -11.55 -6.57
C TYR A 48 5.16 -11.61 -5.12
N ALA A 49 4.72 -12.65 -4.39
CA ALA A 49 5.13 -12.85 -3.00
C ALA A 49 6.66 -12.95 -2.88
N ARG A 50 7.33 -13.65 -3.81
CA ARG A 50 8.79 -13.70 -3.88
C ARG A 50 9.39 -12.33 -4.17
N PHE A 51 8.89 -11.62 -5.17
CA PHE A 51 9.36 -10.28 -5.55
C PHE A 51 9.32 -9.29 -4.39
N VAL A 52 8.18 -9.16 -3.69
CA VAL A 52 8.05 -8.26 -2.53
C VAL A 52 8.97 -8.69 -1.39
N ARG A 53 9.15 -10.00 -1.17
CA ARG A 53 10.09 -10.50 -0.16
C ARG A 53 11.54 -10.14 -0.46
N GLU A 54 11.95 -10.27 -1.72
CA GLU A 54 13.31 -9.90 -2.16
C GLU A 54 13.57 -8.40 -1.99
N LEU A 55 12.59 -7.54 -2.25
CA LEU A 55 12.68 -6.11 -1.93
C LEU A 55 12.77 -5.86 -0.41
N SER A 56 11.96 -6.57 0.38
CA SER A 56 11.92 -6.42 1.83
C SER A 56 13.18 -6.89 2.57
N ALA A 57 14.07 -7.62 1.88
CA ALA A 57 15.34 -8.07 2.44
C ALA A 57 16.30 -6.89 2.72
N TRP A 58 16.10 -5.74 2.06
CA TRP A 58 16.96 -4.56 2.22
C TRP A 58 16.18 -3.25 2.43
N ALA A 59 14.85 -3.25 2.23
CA ALA A 59 13.98 -2.10 2.45
C ALA A 59 12.82 -2.43 3.41
N ARG A 60 12.21 -1.38 3.96
CA ARG A 60 10.86 -1.42 4.53
C ARG A 60 9.88 -1.12 3.39
N VAL A 61 9.30 -2.18 2.82
CA VAL A 61 8.44 -2.09 1.64
C VAL A 61 7.02 -1.74 2.06
N ILE A 62 6.46 -0.72 1.44
CA ILE A 62 5.11 -0.21 1.70
C ILE A 62 4.30 -0.42 0.42
N VAL A 63 3.25 -1.24 0.52
CA VAL A 63 2.29 -1.47 -0.57
C VAL A 63 0.92 -1.02 -0.12
N PHE A 64 0.12 -0.49 -1.03
CA PHE A 64 -1.26 -0.11 -0.75
C PHE A 64 -2.15 -0.35 -1.96
N ASP A 65 -3.43 -0.50 -1.68
CA ASP A 65 -4.47 -0.46 -2.70
C ASP A 65 -4.91 1.00 -2.88
N LYS A 66 -4.85 1.51 -4.10
CA LYS A 66 -5.33 2.88 -4.42
C LYS A 66 -6.82 3.00 -4.07
N ARG A 67 -7.30 4.20 -3.71
CA ARG A 67 -8.75 4.43 -3.50
C ARG A 67 -9.58 3.84 -4.66
N GLY A 68 -10.62 3.08 -4.31
CA GLY A 68 -11.47 2.34 -5.25
C GLY A 68 -10.94 1.00 -5.76
N ILE A 69 -9.76 0.55 -5.32
CA ILE A 69 -9.13 -0.70 -5.72
C ILE A 69 -8.94 -1.58 -4.48
N GLY A 70 -8.97 -2.91 -4.67
CA GLY A 70 -8.63 -3.89 -3.65
C GLY A 70 -9.47 -3.74 -2.37
N LEU A 71 -8.79 -3.58 -1.23
CA LEU A 71 -9.42 -3.42 0.07
C LEU A 71 -9.65 -1.97 0.51
N SER A 72 -9.22 -0.99 -0.28
CA SER A 72 -9.49 0.42 0.00
C SER A 72 -10.94 0.78 -0.29
N ASP A 73 -11.42 1.85 0.34
CA ASP A 73 -12.80 2.30 0.19
C ASP A 73 -13.20 2.50 -1.27
N ARG A 74 -14.47 2.20 -1.56
CA ARG A 74 -15.04 2.30 -2.91
C ARG A 74 -15.27 3.75 -3.30
N LEU A 75 -15.10 4.02 -4.59
CA LEU A 75 -15.32 5.34 -5.15
C LEU A 75 -16.79 5.57 -5.49
N SER A 76 -17.30 6.75 -5.13
CA SER A 76 -18.55 7.29 -5.67
C SER A 76 -18.31 8.09 -6.97
N VAL A 77 -17.10 8.63 -7.15
CA VAL A 77 -16.67 9.43 -8.30
C VAL A 77 -15.24 9.11 -8.69
N THR A 78 -14.86 9.39 -9.94
CA THR A 78 -13.47 9.22 -10.40
C THR A 78 -12.53 10.19 -9.66
N PRO A 79 -11.46 9.70 -9.00
CA PRO A 79 -10.56 10.55 -8.23
C PRO A 79 -9.61 11.33 -9.14
N THR A 80 -9.26 12.55 -8.72
CA THR A 80 -8.23 13.37 -9.34
C THR A 80 -6.83 12.80 -9.09
N LEU A 81 -5.83 13.37 -9.75
CA LEU A 81 -4.43 13.01 -9.47
C LEU A 81 -4.05 13.44 -8.06
N GLU A 82 -4.44 14.65 -7.65
CA GLU A 82 -4.16 15.23 -6.33
C GLU A 82 -4.68 14.32 -5.22
N ALA A 83 -5.93 13.85 -5.32
CA ALA A 83 -6.51 12.92 -4.36
C ALA A 83 -5.71 11.61 -4.25
N ARG A 84 -5.16 11.11 -5.36
CA ARG A 84 -4.30 9.91 -5.35
C ARG A 84 -2.93 10.18 -4.71
N ILE A 85 -2.42 11.40 -4.80
CA ILE A 85 -1.19 11.78 -4.10
C ILE A 85 -1.49 11.94 -2.60
N ASP A 86 -2.66 12.46 -2.23
CA ASP A 86 -3.08 12.58 -0.83
C ASP A 86 -3.28 11.20 -0.17
N ASP A 87 -3.78 10.20 -0.90
CA ASP A 87 -3.78 8.80 -0.44
C ASP A 87 -2.38 8.32 -0.07
N LEU A 88 -1.42 8.56 -0.97
CA LEU A 88 -0.04 8.16 -0.75
C LEU A 88 0.54 8.87 0.47
N ARG A 89 0.28 10.17 0.63
CA ARG A 89 0.71 10.93 1.82
C ARG A 89 0.12 10.34 3.10
N ALA A 90 -1.18 10.06 3.13
CA ALA A 90 -1.83 9.46 4.28
C ALA A 90 -1.20 8.12 4.67
N VAL A 91 -0.86 7.27 3.70
CA VAL A 91 -0.13 6.01 3.96
C VAL A 91 1.27 6.27 4.50
N LEU A 92 2.03 7.21 3.90
CA LEU A 92 3.38 7.56 4.35
C LEU A 92 3.41 8.12 5.77
N ASP A 93 2.45 8.98 6.10
CA ASP A 93 2.28 9.55 7.43
C ASP A 93 1.89 8.46 8.44
N ALA A 94 0.98 7.56 8.08
CA ALA A 94 0.55 6.44 8.92
C ALA A 94 1.68 5.44 9.24
N VAL A 95 2.71 5.34 8.39
CA VAL A 95 3.89 4.50 8.64
C VAL A 95 5.07 5.27 9.23
N GLY A 96 4.91 6.57 9.47
CA GLY A 96 5.95 7.46 9.97
C GLY A 96 7.15 7.55 9.03
N SER A 97 6.94 7.48 7.72
CA SER A 97 8.00 7.63 6.72
C SER A 97 8.43 9.09 6.63
N GLN A 98 9.72 9.34 6.82
CA GLN A 98 10.32 10.68 6.72
C GLN A 98 11.19 10.74 5.47
N ARG A 99 11.16 11.89 4.79
CA ARG A 99 11.92 12.15 3.55
C ARG A 99 13.43 12.04 3.73
#